data_AF-A0A7J6TNA4-F1
#
_entry.id   AF-A0A7J6TNA4-F1
#
_cell.length_a   1.000
_cell.length_b   1.000
_cell.length_c   1.000
_cell.angle_alpha   90.00
_cell.angle_beta   90.00
_cell.angle_gamma   90.00
#
_symmetry.space_group_name_H-M   'P 1'
#
loop_
_entity.id
_entity.type
_entity.pdbx_description
1 polymer ?
#
loop_
_entity_poly.entity_id
_entity_poly.type
_entity_poly.pdbx_seq_one_letter_code
_entity_poly.pdbx_strand_id
1 'polypeptide(L)'
;TSIANQGTVLKWARDHRVHHLYSDTPADPHNSQRGFFFSHVGWLLTQTPKKVAECSKKVAIHDLMTDGFLTLQNALDPWWNLAWCFIFPTAVACYLWGETLMNAFLLAGAFRYCFVLHATWAVNSVVH
;
A
#
# COMPACT_ATOMS: atom_id res chain seq x y z
N THR A 1 -6.25 2.38 5.10
CA THR A 1 -5.20 1.43 4.66
C THR A 1 -4.52 0.67 5.79
N SER A 2 -4.83 0.91 7.07
CA SER A 2 -4.00 0.40 8.19
C SER A 2 -3.87 -1.13 8.29
N ILE A 3 -4.97 -1.90 8.14
CA ILE A 3 -4.90 -3.38 8.13
C ILE A 3 -4.22 -3.90 6.85
N ALA A 4 -4.38 -3.19 5.73
CA ALA A 4 -3.81 -3.57 4.43
C ALA A 4 -2.32 -3.24 4.30
N ASN A 5 -1.81 -2.29 5.09
CA ASN A 5 -0.42 -1.85 5.14
C ASN A 5 0.20 -1.52 3.76
N GLN A 6 -0.54 -0.79 2.92
CA GLN A 6 -0.09 -0.31 1.61
C GLN A 6 0.39 1.16 1.63
N GLY A 7 0.87 1.60 2.79
CA GLY A 7 1.19 3.00 3.08
C GLY A 7 -0.01 3.81 3.62
N THR A 8 0.27 5.05 4.00
CA THR A 8 -0.74 5.99 4.51
C THR A 8 -1.78 6.30 3.43
N VAL A 9 -3.00 6.64 3.83
CA VAL A 9 -4.06 7.00 2.88
C VAL A 9 -3.61 8.19 2.01
N LEU A 10 -2.92 9.17 2.61
CA LEU A 10 -2.40 10.34 1.90
C LEU A 10 -1.39 9.95 0.81
N LYS A 11 -0.44 9.05 1.12
CA LYS A 11 0.54 8.58 0.15
C LYS A 11 -0.12 7.76 -0.96
N TRP A 12 -0.94 6.78 -0.57
CA TRP A 12 -1.63 5.89 -1.51
C TRP A 12 -2.51 6.67 -2.48
N ALA A 13 -3.32 7.60 -1.97
CA ALA A 13 -4.21 8.42 -2.80
C ALA A 13 -3.43 9.33 -3.75
N ARG A 14 -2.29 9.89 -3.32
CA ARG A 14 -1.41 10.66 -4.20
C ARG A 14 -0.88 9.79 -5.34
N ASP A 15 -0.29 8.65 -5.01
CA ASP A 15 0.31 7.74 -6.02
C ASP A 15 -0.77 7.22 -6.98
N HIS A 16 -1.97 6.94 -6.49
CA HIS A 16 -3.10 6.52 -7.32
C HIS A 16 -3.61 7.63 -8.24
N ARG A 17 -3.71 8.88 -7.76
CA ARG A 17 -4.04 10.05 -8.60
C ARG A 17 -2.99 10.27 -9.68
N VAL A 18 -1.70 10.12 -9.37
CA VAL A 18 -0.61 10.19 -10.35
C VAL A 18 -0.78 9.10 -11.41
N HIS A 19 -1.05 7.87 -10.99
CA HIS A 19 -1.30 6.76 -11.91
C HIS A 19 -2.46 7.06 -12.87
N HIS A 20 -3.63 7.52 -12.39
CA HIS A 20 -4.74 7.88 -13.27
C HIS A 20 -4.43 9.03 -14.23
N LEU A 21 -3.70 10.06 -13.76
CA LEU A 21 -3.34 11.22 -14.58
C LEU A 21 -2.31 10.90 -15.67
N TYR A 22 -1.42 9.93 -15.40
CA TYR A 22 -0.24 9.67 -16.22
C TYR A 22 -0.12 8.19 -16.63
N SER A 23 -1.24 7.46 -16.64
CA SER A 23 -1.30 6.01 -16.86
C SER A 23 -0.54 5.60 -18.11
N ASP A 24 0.22 4.51 -18.01
CA ASP A 24 1.04 3.94 -19.08
C ASP A 24 2.10 4.90 -19.67
N THR A 25 2.43 5.98 -18.96
CA THR A 25 3.52 6.89 -19.33
C THR A 25 4.73 6.73 -18.41
N PRO A 26 5.90 7.32 -18.73
CA PRO A 26 7.03 7.33 -17.80
C PRO A 26 6.80 8.07 -16.47
N ALA A 27 5.66 8.73 -16.30
CA ALA A 27 5.24 9.36 -15.05
C ALA A 27 4.30 8.47 -14.20
N ASP A 28 3.89 7.30 -14.70
CA ASP A 28 3.14 6.30 -13.94
C ASP A 28 4.07 5.54 -12.97
N PRO A 29 3.77 5.51 -11.65
CA PRO A 29 4.56 4.77 -10.66
C PRO A 29 4.72 3.28 -10.97
N HIS A 30 3.72 2.64 -11.60
CA HIS A 30 3.67 1.20 -11.87
C HIS A 30 3.39 0.91 -13.34
N ASN A 31 3.94 1.76 -14.23
CA ASN A 31 3.79 1.68 -15.69
C ASN A 31 3.82 0.25 -16.24
N SER A 32 2.69 -0.20 -16.77
CA SER A 32 2.47 -1.54 -17.34
C SER A 32 3.39 -1.85 -18.54
N GLN A 33 3.79 -0.83 -19.31
CA GLN A 33 4.68 -0.96 -20.48
C GLN A 33 6.09 -1.41 -20.11
N ARG A 34 6.47 -1.32 -18.83
CA ARG A 34 7.75 -1.85 -18.33
C ARG A 34 7.71 -3.36 -18.03
N GLY A 35 6.59 -4.00 -18.33
CA GLY A 35 6.38 -5.45 -18.23
C GLY A 35 5.77 -5.87 -16.90
N PHE A 36 5.16 -7.05 -16.92
CA PHE A 36 4.38 -7.62 -15.81
C PHE A 36 5.09 -7.58 -14.46
N PHE A 37 6.36 -8.02 -14.40
CA PHE A 37 7.08 -8.05 -13.13
C PHE A 37 7.25 -6.64 -12.53
N PHE A 38 7.53 -5.64 -13.39
CA PHE A 38 7.70 -4.27 -12.94
C PHE A 38 6.40 -3.71 -12.38
N SER A 39 5.29 -3.82 -13.12
CA SER A 39 4.00 -3.29 -12.71
C SER A 39 3.37 -4.04 -11.53
N HIS A 40 3.67 -5.34 -11.37
CA HIS A 40 3.21 -6.13 -10.24
C HIS A 40 3.94 -5.79 -8.94
N VAL A 41 5.27 -5.92 -8.89
CA VAL A 41 6.04 -5.71 -7.64
C VAL A 41 7.36 -4.97 -7.84
N GLY A 42 7.96 -5.04 -9.03
CA GLY A 42 9.28 -4.47 -9.31
C GLY A 42 9.37 -2.96 -9.07
N TRP A 43 8.27 -2.23 -9.24
CA TRP A 43 8.22 -0.79 -8.96
C TRP A 43 8.50 -0.45 -7.48
N LEU A 44 8.17 -1.34 -6.54
CA LEU A 44 8.49 -1.19 -5.11
C LEU A 44 9.96 -1.52 -4.79
N LEU A 45 10.60 -2.30 -5.64
CA LEU A 45 11.99 -2.78 -5.45
C LEU A 45 13.03 -1.87 -6.11
N THR A 46 12.58 -0.79 -6.75
CA THR A 46 13.45 0.16 -7.47
C THR A 46 13.25 1.56 -6.94
N GLN A 47 14.23 2.43 -7.17
CA GLN A 47 14.08 3.85 -6.84
C GLN A 47 12.99 4.48 -7.71
N THR A 48 12.16 5.32 -7.11
CA THR A 48 11.14 6.09 -7.83
C THR A 48 11.79 6.93 -8.93
N PRO A 49 11.38 6.79 -10.21
CA PRO A 49 11.91 7.61 -11.29
C PRO A 49 11.68 9.10 -11.03
N LYS A 50 12.65 9.96 -11.42
CA LYS A 50 12.57 11.42 -11.22
C LYS A 50 11.27 12.02 -11.78
N LYS A 51 10.84 11.56 -12.96
CA LYS A 51 9.63 12.04 -13.62
C LYS A 51 8.35 11.72 -12.84
N VAL A 52 8.28 10.54 -12.20
CA VAL A 52 7.18 10.18 -11.29
C VAL A 52 7.17 11.11 -10.07
N ALA A 53 8.33 11.35 -9.45
CA ALA A 53 8.44 12.23 -8.29
C ALA A 53 8.06 13.69 -8.61
N GLU A 54 8.45 14.20 -9.78
CA GLU A 54 8.08 15.54 -10.25
C GLU A 54 6.57 15.66 -10.49
N CYS A 55 5.95 14.67 -11.14
CA CYS A 55 4.51 14.66 -11.37
C CYS A 55 3.72 14.49 -10.07
N SER A 56 4.21 13.67 -9.14
CA SER A 56 3.59 13.44 -7.82
C SER A 56 3.48 14.73 -7.00
N LYS A 57 4.48 15.61 -7.07
CA LYS A 57 4.44 16.94 -6.41
C LYS A 57 3.36 17.87 -6.97
N LYS A 58 2.92 17.67 -8.21
CA LYS A 58 1.90 18.49 -8.87
C LYS A 58 0.48 18.05 -8.52
N VAL A 59 0.32 16.85 -7.95
CA VAL A 59 -0.99 16.32 -7.58
C VAL A 59 -1.41 16.91 -6.24
N ALA A 60 -2.51 17.66 -6.27
CA ALA A 60 -3.12 18.19 -5.06
C ALA A 60 -3.69 17.06 -4.19
N ILE A 61 -3.46 17.14 -2.88
CA ILE A 61 -4.04 16.23 -1.87
C ILE A 61 -4.65 17.01 -0.68
N HIS A 62 -4.82 18.33 -0.83
CA HIS A 62 -5.29 19.21 0.24
C HIS A 62 -6.66 18.77 0.76
N ASP A 63 -7.53 18.27 -0.12
CA ASP A 63 -8.84 17.72 0.19
C ASP A 63 -8.79 16.55 1.19
N LEU A 64 -7.69 15.80 1.23
CA LEU A 64 -7.48 14.72 2.20
C LEU A 64 -6.76 15.20 3.46
N MET A 65 -5.99 16.28 3.37
CA MET A 65 -5.25 16.84 4.51
C MET A 65 -6.15 17.58 5.50
N THR A 66 -7.36 17.97 5.09
CA THR A 66 -8.36 18.56 6.00
C THR A 66 -8.96 17.55 6.98
N ASP A 67 -8.78 16.24 6.73
CA ASP A 67 -9.24 15.19 7.63
C ASP A 67 -8.21 14.92 8.74
N GLY A 68 -8.60 15.20 9.99
CA GLY A 68 -7.79 14.99 11.18
C GLY A 68 -7.39 13.52 11.41
N PHE A 69 -8.22 12.57 11.00
CA PHE A 69 -7.93 11.15 11.16
C PHE A 69 -6.90 10.67 10.12
N LEU A 70 -6.98 11.16 8.88
CA LEU A 70 -5.99 10.81 7.84
C LEU A 70 -4.62 11.40 8.16
N THR A 71 -4.58 12.63 8.68
CA THR A 71 -3.33 13.26 9.12
C THR A 71 -2.75 12.58 10.36
N LEU A 72 -3.58 12.17 11.32
CA LEU A 72 -3.16 11.34 12.45
C LEU A 72 -2.59 9.99 11.99
N GLN A 73 -3.31 9.28 11.13
CA GLN A 73 -2.85 8.00 10.57
C GLN A 73 -1.50 8.16 9.87
N ASN A 74 -1.31 9.26 9.14
CA ASN A 74 -0.04 9.56 8.48
C ASN A 74 1.07 9.91 9.48
N ALA A 75 0.76 10.63 10.56
CA ALA A 75 1.73 11.01 11.58
C ALA A 75 2.22 9.82 12.43
N LEU A 76 1.37 8.79 12.61
CA LEU A 76 1.69 7.59 13.38
C LEU A 76 2.27 6.44 12.54
N ASP A 77 2.42 6.63 11.22
CA ASP A 77 3.09 5.68 10.33
C ASP A 77 4.61 5.65 10.61
N PRO A 78 5.29 4.49 10.58
CA PRO A 78 4.80 3.17 10.19
C PRO A 78 4.15 2.36 11.33
N TRP A 79 4.35 2.75 12.58
CA TRP A 79 4.01 1.91 13.74
C TRP A 79 2.52 1.64 13.88
N TRP A 80 1.67 2.63 13.58
CA TRP A 80 0.22 2.46 13.55
C TRP A 80 -0.19 1.39 12.54
N ASN A 81 0.27 1.49 11.29
CA ASN A 81 -0.09 0.55 10.25
C ASN A 81 0.47 -0.85 10.52
N LEU A 82 1.70 -0.96 11.04
CA LEU A 82 2.27 -2.25 11.45
C LEU A 82 1.47 -2.91 12.59
N ALA A 83 1.04 -2.14 13.58
CA ALA A 83 0.22 -2.64 14.68
C ALA A 83 -1.12 -3.19 14.18
N TRP A 84 -1.84 -2.44 13.34
CA TRP A 84 -3.12 -2.88 12.78
C TRP A 84 -2.99 -4.01 11.76
N CYS A 85 -1.85 -4.13 11.08
CA CYS A 85 -1.61 -5.17 10.07
C CYS A 85 -1.17 -6.51 10.66
N PHE A 86 -0.34 -6.49 11.71
CA PHE A 86 0.27 -7.69 12.29
C PHE A 86 -0.21 -7.97 13.71
N ILE A 87 -0.17 -7.00 14.61
CA ILE A 87 -0.49 -7.23 16.03
C ILE A 87 -1.98 -7.52 16.19
N PHE A 88 -2.84 -6.68 15.60
CA PHE A 88 -4.28 -6.83 15.73
C PHE A 88 -4.79 -8.18 15.22
N PRO A 89 -4.52 -8.63 13.97
CA PRO A 89 -5.00 -9.92 13.49
C PRO A 89 -4.43 -11.11 14.28
N THR A 90 -3.16 -11.01 14.72
CA THR A 90 -2.53 -12.04 15.55
C THR A 90 -3.23 -12.15 16.91
N ALA A 91 -3.52 -11.01 17.55
CA ALA A 91 -4.21 -10.99 18.84
C ALA A 91 -5.62 -11.57 18.73
N VAL A 92 -6.37 -11.22 17.68
CA VAL A 92 -7.70 -11.78 17.44
C VAL A 92 -7.62 -13.31 17.23
N ALA A 93 -6.68 -13.79 16.40
CA ALA A 93 -6.38 -15.22 16.21
C ALA A 93 -6.12 -15.96 17.53
N CYS A 94 -5.27 -15.42 18.39
CA CYS A 94 -4.95 -16.04 19.69
C CYS A 94 -6.13 -16.01 20.66
N TYR A 95 -6.75 -14.84 20.88
CA TYR A 95 -7.73 -14.67 21.96
C TYR A 95 -9.13 -15.16 21.60
N LEU A 96 -9.55 -15.10 20.33
CA LEU A 96 -10.90 -15.49 19.92
C LEU A 96 -10.97 -16.89 19.31
N TRP A 97 -9.91 -17.35 18.66
CA TRP A 97 -9.87 -18.67 18.02
C TRP A 97 -8.96 -19.68 18.73
N GLY A 98 -8.24 -19.27 19.77
CA GLY A 98 -7.37 -20.17 20.54
C GLY A 98 -6.12 -20.63 19.78
N GLU A 99 -5.70 -19.90 18.75
CA GLU A 99 -4.52 -20.24 17.96
C GLU A 99 -3.21 -19.99 18.70
N THR A 100 -2.19 -20.77 18.35
CA THR A 100 -0.83 -20.51 18.85
C THR A 100 -0.31 -19.17 18.31
N LEU A 101 0.49 -18.46 19.09
CA LEU A 101 1.03 -17.15 18.70
C LEU A 101 1.76 -17.19 17.34
N MET A 102 2.51 -18.28 17.08
CA MET A 102 3.24 -18.45 15.84
C MET A 102 2.30 -18.63 14.65
N ASN A 103 1.31 -19.53 14.75
CA ASN A 103 0.34 -19.74 13.67
C ASN A 103 -0.50 -18.48 13.40
N ALA A 104 -0.95 -17.82 14.47
CA ALA A 104 -1.67 -16.57 14.40
C ALA A 104 -0.88 -15.49 13.63
N PHE A 105 0.40 -15.31 13.95
CA PHE A 105 1.24 -14.34 13.26
C PHE A 105 1.50 -14.72 11.80
N LEU A 106 1.85 -15.98 11.54
CA LEU A 106 2.19 -16.45 10.19
C LEU A 106 0.98 -16.44 9.25
N LEU A 107 -0.18 -16.87 9.72
CA LEU A 107 -1.39 -17.00 8.89
C LEU A 107 -2.21 -15.69 8.86
N ALA A 108 -2.66 -15.21 10.01
CA ALA A 108 -3.55 -14.04 10.08
C ALA A 108 -2.78 -12.71 9.87
N GLY A 109 -1.49 -12.67 10.20
CA GLY A 109 -0.60 -11.55 9.93
C GLY A 109 0.04 -11.63 8.55
N ALA A 110 1.08 -12.46 8.42
CA ALA A 110 1.98 -12.46 7.28
C ALA A 110 1.34 -12.98 5.98
N PHE A 111 0.76 -14.18 5.99
CA PHE A 111 0.14 -14.77 4.80
C PHE A 111 -1.00 -13.92 4.27
N ARG A 112 -1.92 -13.50 5.15
CA ARG A 112 -3.00 -12.56 4.81
C ARG A 112 -2.45 -11.28 4.17
N TYR A 113 -1.41 -10.68 4.75
CA TYR A 113 -0.80 -9.48 4.22
C TYR A 113 -0.22 -9.71 2.81
N CYS A 114 0.57 -10.76 2.61
CA CYS A 114 1.12 -11.13 1.30
C CYS A 114 0.01 -11.36 0.26
N PHE A 115 -1.04 -12.09 0.63
CA PHE A 115 -2.17 -12.34 -0.26
C PHE A 115 -2.86 -11.04 -0.69
N VAL A 116 -3.16 -10.14 0.25
CA VAL A 116 -3.79 -8.84 -0.04
C VAL A 116 -2.91 -7.96 -0.93
N LEU A 117 -1.60 -7.97 -0.71
CA LEU A 117 -0.66 -7.25 -1.57
C LEU A 117 -0.72 -7.76 -3.00
N HIS A 118 -0.58 -9.07 -3.22
CA HIS A 118 -0.62 -9.65 -4.57
C HIS A 118 -1.98 -9.45 -5.25
N ALA A 119 -3.09 -9.54 -4.51
CA ALA A 119 -4.42 -9.24 -5.04
C ALA A 119 -4.54 -7.79 -5.51
N THR A 120 -3.93 -6.85 -4.79
CA THR A 120 -3.94 -5.43 -5.19
C THR A 120 -3.00 -5.17 -6.36
N TRP A 121 -1.80 -5.73 -6.33
CA TRP A 121 -0.81 -5.60 -7.39
C TRP A 121 -1.24 -6.25 -8.70
N ALA A 122 -2.12 -7.25 -8.65
CA ALA A 122 -2.77 -7.80 -9.84
C ALA A 122 -3.59 -6.71 -10.58
N VAL A 123 -4.18 -5.74 -9.87
CA VAL A 123 -4.87 -4.60 -10.51
C VAL A 123 -3.89 -3.73 -11.29
N ASN A 124 -2.63 -3.63 -10.87
CA ASN A 124 -1.62 -2.85 -11.58
C ASN A 124 -1.03 -3.58 -12.80
N SER A 125 -1.24 -4.89 -12.92
CA SER A 125 -0.44 -5.75 -13.81
C SER A 125 -1.23 -6.72 -14.68
N VAL A 126 -2.25 -7.39 -14.15
CA VAL A 126 -3.06 -8.38 -14.88
C VAL A 126 -4.15 -7.71 -15.71
N VAL A 127 -4.64 -6.56 -15.25
CA VAL A 127 -5.77 -5.84 -15.87
C VAL A 127 -5.34 -4.60 -16.67
N HIS A 128 -4.03 -4.39 -16.83
CA HIS A 128 -3.42 -3.44 -17.77
C HIS A 128 -2.86 -4.21 -18.97
#